data_AF-A0A954ZQJ4-F1
#
_entry.id   AF-A0A954ZQJ4-F1
#
_cell.length_a   1.000
_cell.length_b   1.000
_cell.length_c   1.000
_cell.angle_alpha   90.00
_cell.angle_beta   90.00
_cell.angle_gamma   90.00
#
_symmetry.space_group_name_H-M   'P 1'
#
loop_
_entity.id
_entity.type
_entity.pdbx_description
1 polymer ?
#
loop_
_entity_poly.entity_id
_entity_poly.type
_entity_poly.pdbx_seq_one_letter_code
_entity_poly.pdbx_strand_id
1 'polypeptide(L)'
;MLDKLLADHKDELITAVTSKLGVGTDQAGTFIQKLLDMAQKLIGKGDLDLSALLKGDVGALKSKLNLDVLGSALGGGADKAEQGLNAVIGPLSQKLGGLGGADDLLAQITGGEGGGLLGKLGGMLGGKG
;
A
#
# COMPACT_ATOMS: atom_id res chain seq x y z
N MET A 1 -4.05 -4.45 6.85
CA MET A 1 -5.16 -4.54 5.86
C MET A 1 -4.65 -4.39 4.43
N LEU A 2 -3.95 -3.29 4.13
CA LEU A 2 -3.21 -3.13 2.86
C LEU A 2 -2.22 -4.27 2.58
N ASP A 3 -1.53 -4.77 3.61
CA ASP A 3 -0.61 -5.91 3.44
C ASP A 3 -1.30 -7.17 2.92
N LYS A 4 -2.59 -7.39 3.24
CA LYS A 4 -3.36 -8.52 2.71
C LYS A 4 -3.87 -8.28 1.29
N LEU A 5 -4.21 -7.03 0.96
CA LEU A 5 -4.63 -6.64 -0.40
C LEU A 5 -3.49 -6.66 -1.40
N LEU A 6 -2.29 -6.38 -0.93
CA LEU A 6 -1.09 -6.31 -1.73
C LEU A 6 -0.19 -7.53 -1.53
N ALA A 7 -0.62 -8.53 -0.75
CA ALA A 7 0.17 -9.75 -0.49
C ALA A 7 0.50 -10.48 -1.80
N ASP A 8 -0.51 -10.72 -2.63
CA ASP A 8 -0.36 -11.38 -3.94
C ASP A 8 0.38 -10.52 -4.98
N HIS A 9 0.60 -9.24 -4.67
CA HIS A 9 1.31 -8.30 -5.54
C HIS A 9 2.65 -7.86 -4.97
N LYS A 10 3.00 -8.31 -3.76
CA LYS A 10 4.19 -7.88 -3.03
C LYS A 10 5.45 -8.32 -3.78
N ASP A 11 5.45 -9.55 -4.30
CA ASP A 11 6.55 -10.08 -5.10
C ASP A 11 6.78 -9.33 -6.42
N GLU A 12 5.70 -8.89 -7.08
CA GLU A 12 5.81 -8.07 -8.29
C GLU A 12 6.37 -6.67 -7.98
N LEU A 13 5.95 -6.07 -6.86
CA LEU A 13 6.46 -4.77 -6.42
C LEU A 13 7.93 -4.86 -6.00
N ILE A 14 8.31 -5.94 -5.31
CA ILE A 14 9.71 -6.25 -4.98
C ILE A 14 10.51 -6.39 -6.28
N THR A 15 10.00 -7.14 -7.26
CA THR A 15 10.66 -7.33 -8.57
C THR A 15 10.81 -6.01 -9.34
N ALA A 16 9.83 -5.12 -9.27
CA ALA A 16 9.91 -3.79 -9.89
C ALA A 16 11.00 -2.92 -9.24
N VAL A 17 11.10 -2.94 -7.92
CA VAL A 17 12.13 -2.23 -7.15
C VAL A 17 13.52 -2.79 -7.44
N THR A 18 13.70 -4.11 -7.37
CA THR A 18 15.00 -4.75 -7.66
C THR A 18 15.44 -4.49 -9.09
N SER A 19 14.55 -4.64 -10.08
CA SER A 19 14.86 -4.43 -11.49
C SER A 19 15.17 -2.98 -11.84
N LYS A 20 14.49 -2.00 -11.22
CA LYS A 20 14.73 -0.58 -11.50
C LYS A 20 15.91 0.01 -10.74
N LEU A 21 16.17 -0.45 -9.51
CA LEU A 21 17.17 0.16 -8.63
C LEU A 21 18.45 -0.65 -8.51
N GLY A 22 18.48 -1.88 -9.05
CA GLY A 22 19.60 -2.80 -8.91
C GLY A 22 19.89 -3.20 -7.47
N VAL A 23 18.85 -3.18 -6.61
CA VAL A 23 18.98 -3.54 -5.19
C VAL A 23 18.66 -5.02 -4.97
N GLY A 24 19.13 -5.58 -3.86
CA GLY A 24 18.80 -6.95 -3.48
C GLY A 24 17.32 -7.13 -3.12
N THR A 25 16.82 -8.36 -3.29
CA THR A 25 15.43 -8.75 -2.98
C THR A 25 15.06 -8.47 -1.53
N ASP A 26 15.98 -8.67 -0.59
CA ASP A 26 15.78 -8.36 0.84
C ASP A 26 15.62 -6.86 1.11
N GLN A 27 16.41 -6.03 0.42
CA GLN A 27 16.32 -4.56 0.54
C GLN A 27 15.02 -4.05 -0.06
N ALA A 28 14.65 -4.56 -1.23
CA ALA A 28 13.38 -4.27 -1.87
C ALA A 28 12.19 -4.73 -1.00
N GLY A 29 12.25 -5.94 -0.43
CA GLY A 29 11.24 -6.46 0.49
C GLY A 29 11.07 -5.57 1.72
N THR A 30 12.18 -5.19 2.35
CA THR A 30 12.18 -4.29 3.51
C THR A 30 11.61 -2.90 3.14
N PHE A 31 11.95 -2.38 1.96
CA PHE A 31 11.42 -1.12 1.45
C PHE A 31 9.90 -1.18 1.25
N ILE A 32 9.40 -2.20 0.54
CA ILE A 32 7.97 -2.39 0.30
C ILE A 32 7.22 -2.55 1.62
N GLN A 33 7.76 -3.34 2.55
CA GLN A 33 7.11 -3.55 3.84
C GLN A 33 7.01 -2.27 4.66
N LYS A 34 8.09 -1.48 4.74
CA LYS A 34 8.07 -0.17 5.39
C LYS A 34 7.12 0.81 4.71
N LEU A 35 7.08 0.81 3.38
CA LEU A 35 6.14 1.62 2.60
C LEU A 35 4.70 1.32 2.97
N LEU A 36 4.33 0.04 3.01
CA LEU A 36 2.99 -0.41 3.36
C LEU A 36 2.63 -0.11 4.81
N ASP A 37 3.56 -0.30 5.75
CA ASP A 37 3.35 0.03 7.16
C ASP A 37 3.12 1.53 7.38
N MET A 38 3.92 2.38 6.72
CA MET A 38 3.75 3.83 6.80
C MET A 38 2.45 4.28 6.14
N ALA A 39 2.11 3.74 4.97
CA ALA A 39 0.84 4.01 4.31
C ALA A 39 -0.35 3.61 5.20
N GLN A 40 -0.32 2.42 5.82
CA GLN A 40 -1.35 1.96 6.75
C GLN A 40 -1.50 2.87 7.96
N LYS A 41 -0.40 3.35 8.55
CA LYS A 41 -0.43 4.29 9.67
C LYS A 41 -1.04 5.64 9.27
N LEU A 42 -0.71 6.16 8.10
CA LEU A 42 -1.28 7.41 7.59
C LEU A 42 -2.78 7.29 7.32
N ILE A 43 -3.21 6.18 6.74
CA ILE A 43 -4.64 5.88 6.53
C ILE A 43 -5.37 5.75 7.88
N GLY A 44 -4.80 5.03 8.84
CA GLY A 44 -5.37 4.90 10.18
C GLY A 44 -5.49 6.21 10.94
N LYS A 45 -4.68 7.21 10.58
CA LYS A 45 -4.75 8.59 11.10
C LYS A 45 -5.69 9.51 10.31
N GLY A 46 -6.17 9.09 9.14
CA GLY A 46 -6.93 9.93 8.21
C GLY A 46 -6.07 10.92 7.42
N ASP A 47 -4.74 10.86 7.54
CA ASP A 47 -3.80 11.72 6.81
C ASP A 47 -3.67 11.35 5.34
N LEU A 48 -4.11 10.13 5.00
CA LEU A 48 -4.03 9.59 3.66
C LEU A 48 -5.31 8.85 3.33
N ASP A 49 -5.94 9.27 2.25
CA ASP A 49 -7.16 8.63 1.77
C ASP A 49 -6.80 7.35 1.02
N LEU A 50 -7.19 6.22 1.60
CA LEU A 50 -7.04 4.91 0.96
C LEU A 50 -7.70 4.92 -0.42
N SER A 51 -8.80 5.64 -0.60
CA SER A 51 -9.52 5.74 -1.86
C SER A 51 -8.69 6.46 -2.93
N ALA A 52 -7.98 7.53 -2.55
CA ALA A 52 -7.06 8.24 -3.44
C ALA A 52 -5.87 7.35 -3.82
N LEU A 53 -5.29 6.66 -2.83
CA LEU A 53 -4.20 5.72 -3.02
C LEU A 53 -4.57 4.58 -3.98
N LEU A 54 -5.77 4.03 -3.81
CA LEU A 54 -6.34 2.99 -4.66
C LEU A 54 -6.67 3.50 -6.08
N LYS A 55 -7.06 4.78 -6.22
CA LYS A 55 -7.24 5.47 -7.51
C LYS A 55 -5.92 5.82 -8.20
N GLY A 56 -4.79 5.41 -7.63
CA GLY A 56 -3.47 5.69 -8.21
C GLY A 56 -2.91 7.07 -7.83
N ASP A 57 -3.52 7.77 -6.88
CA ASP A 57 -2.97 9.00 -6.31
C ASP A 57 -1.87 8.68 -5.29
N VAL A 58 -0.80 8.13 -5.81
CA VAL A 58 0.42 7.82 -5.07
C VAL A 58 1.28 9.09 -4.89
N GLY A 59 0.88 10.22 -5.48
CA GLY A 59 1.49 11.53 -5.24
C GLY A 59 1.30 11.98 -3.79
N ALA A 60 0.11 11.73 -3.22
CA ALA A 60 -0.17 11.96 -1.81
C ALA A 60 0.73 11.12 -0.89
N LEU A 61 1.08 9.89 -1.29
CA LEU A 61 2.03 9.04 -0.55
C LEU A 61 3.41 9.70 -0.48
N LYS A 62 3.97 10.15 -1.61
CA LYS A 62 5.28 10.80 -1.62
C LYS A 62 5.36 12.01 -0.69
N SER A 63 4.29 12.80 -0.61
CA SER A 63 4.25 14.01 0.21
C SER A 63 4.09 13.74 1.72
N LYS A 64 3.63 12.54 2.10
CA LYS A 64 3.32 12.19 3.50
C LYS A 64 4.25 11.14 4.10
N LEU A 65 4.97 10.40 3.26
CA LEU A 65 5.92 9.38 3.68
C LEU A 65 7.24 10.02 4.11
N ASN A 66 7.88 9.40 5.10
CA ASN A 66 9.25 9.72 5.45
C ASN A 66 10.21 9.05 4.47
N LEU A 67 10.65 9.81 3.45
CA LEU A 67 11.50 9.32 2.38
C LEU A 67 12.88 8.88 2.89
N ASP A 68 13.46 9.53 3.90
CA ASP A 68 14.75 9.10 4.47
C ASP A 68 14.67 7.71 5.09
N VAL A 69 13.60 7.42 5.83
CA VAL A 69 13.39 6.10 6.46
C VAL A 69 13.15 5.02 5.42
N LEU A 70 12.47 5.34 4.33
CA LEU A 70 12.27 4.43 3.20
C LEU A 70 13.57 4.18 2.44
N GLY A 71 14.33 5.24 2.17
CA GLY A 71 15.58 5.18 1.42
C GLY A 71 16.65 4.39 2.14
N SER A 72 16.65 4.47 3.46
CA SER A 72 17.54 3.68 4.32
C SER A 72 17.35 2.17 4.11
N ALA A 73 16.13 1.71 3.79
CA ALA A 73 15.88 0.30 3.47
C ALA A 73 16.50 -0.16 2.15
N LEU A 74 16.70 0.78 1.23
CA LEU A 74 17.36 0.57 -0.07
C LEU A 74 18.88 0.83 -0.01
N GLY A 75 19.42 1.11 1.19
CA GLY A 75 20.84 1.45 1.38
C GLY A 75 21.20 2.88 0.97
N GLY A 76 20.25 3.82 0.99
CA GLY A 76 20.50 5.24 0.69
C GLY A 76 19.65 6.19 1.54
N GLY A 77 19.32 7.36 0.99
CA GLY A 77 18.47 8.38 1.62
C GLY A 77 17.21 8.69 0.81
N ALA A 78 16.61 9.86 1.03
CA ALA A 78 15.38 10.28 0.37
C ALA A 78 15.38 10.08 -1.16
N ASP A 79 16.49 10.31 -1.86
CA ASP A 79 16.59 10.09 -3.32
C ASP A 79 16.31 8.65 -3.74
N LYS A 80 16.88 7.67 -3.00
CA LYS A 80 16.66 6.24 -3.25
C LYS A 80 15.22 5.85 -2.97
N ALA A 81 14.61 6.44 -1.94
CA ALA A 81 13.20 6.24 -1.66
C ALA A 81 12.31 6.77 -2.77
N GLU A 82 12.64 7.94 -3.32
CA GLU A 82 11.87 8.56 -4.38
C GLU A 82 11.96 7.75 -5.67
N GLN A 83 13.15 7.24 -6.01
CA GLN A 83 13.33 6.31 -7.12
C GLN A 83 12.59 4.98 -6.88
N GLY A 84 12.61 4.45 -5.66
CA GLY A 84 11.87 3.25 -5.28
C GLY A 84 10.36 3.43 -5.37
N LEU A 85 9.85 4.56 -4.88
CA LEU A 85 8.46 4.98 -5.04
C LEU A 85 8.11 5.09 -6.52
N ASN A 86 8.92 5.76 -7.33
CA ASN A 86 8.71 5.85 -8.78
C ASN A 86 8.75 4.48 -9.48
N ALA A 87 9.51 3.53 -8.97
CA ALA A 87 9.55 2.16 -9.49
C ALA A 87 8.26 1.40 -9.20
N VAL A 88 7.65 1.63 -8.03
CA VAL A 88 6.41 0.94 -7.64
C VAL A 88 5.15 1.68 -8.04
N ILE A 89 5.19 3.00 -8.23
CA ILE A 89 3.99 3.82 -8.50
C ILE A 89 3.18 3.33 -9.68
N GLY A 90 3.84 3.05 -10.81
CA GLY A 90 3.16 2.54 -12.01
C GLY A 90 2.48 1.20 -11.75
N PRO A 91 3.24 0.16 -11.34
CA PRO A 91 2.68 -1.14 -10.98
C PRO A 91 1.60 -1.07 -9.90
N LEU A 92 1.84 -0.29 -8.83
CA LEU A 92 0.91 -0.12 -7.72
C LEU A 92 -0.38 0.54 -8.19
N SER A 93 -0.30 1.63 -8.97
CA SER A 93 -1.48 2.31 -9.53
C SER A 93 -2.25 1.43 -10.51
N GLN A 94 -1.57 0.66 -11.36
CA GLN A 94 -2.24 -0.26 -12.29
C GLN A 94 -2.93 -1.41 -11.57
N LYS A 95 -2.31 -1.97 -10.53
CA LYS A 95 -2.88 -3.07 -9.76
C LYS A 95 -4.01 -2.58 -8.86
N LEU A 96 -3.82 -1.47 -8.16
CA LEU A 96 -4.86 -0.90 -7.31
C LEU A 96 -6.05 -0.36 -8.12
N GLY A 97 -5.79 0.26 -9.28
CA GLY A 97 -6.86 0.70 -10.20
C GLY A 97 -7.54 -0.47 -10.94
N GLY A 98 -6.83 -1.58 -11.12
CA GLY A 98 -7.33 -2.79 -11.79
C GLY A 98 -8.16 -3.73 -10.90
N LEU A 99 -8.12 -3.57 -9.58
CA LEU A 99 -8.86 -4.39 -8.62
C LEU A 99 -10.38 -4.08 -8.56
N GLY A 100 -10.92 -3.36 -9.55
CA GLY A 100 -12.25 -2.73 -9.45
C GLY A 100 -12.12 -1.49 -8.58
N GLY A 101 -12.52 -0.32 -9.12
CA GLY A 101 -12.17 0.99 -8.58
C GLY A 101 -12.26 1.08 -7.06
N ALA A 102 -11.43 1.92 -6.46
CA ALA A 102 -11.27 2.04 -5.00
C ALA A 102 -12.57 1.93 -4.18
N ASP A 103 -13.67 2.45 -4.71
CA ASP A 103 -15.03 2.38 -4.19
C ASP A 103 -15.60 0.95 -4.06
N ASP A 104 -15.34 0.04 -4.99
CA ASP A 104 -15.76 -1.37 -4.98
C ASP A 104 -14.93 -2.19 -3.98
N LEU A 105 -13.62 -1.94 -3.94
CA LEU A 105 -12.72 -2.49 -2.92
C LEU A 105 -13.05 -1.96 -1.52
N LEU A 106 -13.29 -0.66 -1.39
CA LEU A 106 -13.80 -0.07 -0.15
C LEU A 106 -15.12 -0.73 0.21
N ALA A 107 -16.06 -0.86 -0.73
CA ALA A 107 -17.36 -1.47 -0.48
C ALA A 107 -17.23 -2.94 -0.03
N GLN A 108 -16.31 -3.72 -0.59
CA GLN A 108 -16.04 -5.08 -0.12
C GLN A 108 -15.39 -5.12 1.27
N ILE A 109 -14.58 -4.11 1.61
CA ILE A 109 -13.88 -4.00 2.89
C ILE A 109 -14.79 -3.45 3.99
N THR A 110 -15.34 -2.25 3.81
CA THR A 110 -16.20 -1.52 4.76
C THR A 110 -17.64 -2.01 4.75
N GLY A 111 -18.06 -2.67 3.66
CA GLY A 111 -19.35 -3.33 3.57
C GLY A 111 -20.47 -2.52 2.97
N GLY A 112 -20.22 -1.85 1.85
CA GLY A 112 -21.28 -1.27 1.02
C GLY A 112 -22.39 -2.30 0.79
N GLU A 113 -23.65 -1.86 0.94
CA GLU A 113 -25.00 -2.48 0.84
C GLU A 113 -25.23 -4.00 1.11
N GLY A 114 -24.23 -4.88 1.00
CA GLY A 114 -24.31 -6.32 1.20
C GLY A 114 -23.46 -6.90 2.35
N GLY A 115 -22.87 -6.08 3.22
CA GLY A 115 -22.16 -6.58 4.41
C GLY A 115 -20.76 -7.13 4.09
N GLY A 116 -19.80 -6.22 4.05
CA GLY A 116 -18.39 -6.47 3.73
C GLY A 116 -17.62 -7.13 4.87
N LEU A 117 -16.35 -7.40 4.61
CA LEU A 117 -15.46 -8.15 5.49
C LEU A 117 -15.33 -7.54 6.89
N LEU A 118 -15.29 -6.20 7.03
CA LEU A 118 -15.33 -5.54 8.35
C LEU A 118 -16.68 -5.69 9.04
N GLY A 119 -17.79 -5.61 8.31
CA GLY A 119 -19.12 -5.83 8.85
C GLY A 119 -19.31 -7.28 9.33
N LYS A 120 -18.78 -8.25 8.60
CA LYS A 120 -18.76 -9.66 9.00
C LYS A 120 -17.84 -9.92 10.20
N LEU A 121 -16.66 -9.31 10.25
CA LEU A 121 -15.75 -9.44 11.39
C LEU A 121 -16.30 -8.75 12.63
N GLY A 122 -16.87 -7.55 12.48
CA GLY A 122 -17.53 -6.79 13.54
C GLY A 122 -18.80 -7.48 14.05
N GLY A 123 -19.57 -8.11 13.16
CA GLY A 123 -20.72 -8.95 13.52
C GLY A 123 -20.33 -10.25 14.22
N MET A 124 -19.20 -10.87 13.86
CA MET A 124 -18.69 -12.04 14.58
C MET A 124 -18.09 -11.71 15.95
N LEU A 125 -17.54 -10.50 16.13
CA LEU A 125 -16.87 -10.08 17.36
C LEU A 125 -17.82 -9.35 18.32
N GLY A 126 -18.88 -8.71 17.80
CA GLY A 126 -19.97 -8.10 18.59
C GLY A 126 -21.22 -8.98 18.74
N GLY A 127 -21.38 -10.00 17.89
CA GLY A 127 -22.49 -10.95 17.92
C GLY A 127 -22.21 -12.16 18.79
N LYS A 128 -21.90 -11.94 20.07
CA LYS A 128 -22.02 -12.96 21.11
C LYS A 128 -22.39 -12.29 22.43
N GLY A 129 -23.67 -11.92 22.50
CA GLY A 129 -24.45 -11.65 23.70
C GLY A 129 -25.83 -12.26 23.48
#